data_AF-A0A368P1M5-F1
#
_entry.id   AF-A0A368P1M5-F1
#
_cell.length_a   1.000
_cell.length_b   1.000
_cell.length_c   1.000
_cell.angle_alpha   90.00
_cell.angle_beta   90.00
_cell.angle_gamma   90.00
#
_symmetry.space_group_name_H-M   'P 1'
#
loop_
_entity.id
_entity.type
_entity.pdbx_description
1 polymer ?
#
loop_
_entity_poly.entity_id
_entity_poly.type
_entity_poly.pdbx_seq_one_letter_code
_entity_poly.pdbx_strand_id
1 'polypeptide(L)' 'MSRAMFEYTKTVLKKVSFDAALFCKEVQKAIQRLLPHEIEELKVFVESLVKQNPNLNQCLIYLKT' A
#
# COMPACT_ATOMS: atom_id res chain seq x y z
N MET A 1 -11.60 -16.62 -5.89
CA MET A 1 -10.35 -17.04 -5.22
C MET A 1 -9.12 -16.20 -5.61
N SER A 2 -9.21 -15.26 -6.55
CA SER A 2 -8.07 -14.51 -7.11
C SER A 2 -7.58 -13.29 -6.32
N ARG A 3 -8.20 -12.92 -5.19
CA ARG A 3 -7.82 -11.71 -4.41
C ARG A 3 -7.00 -11.98 -3.14
N ALA A 4 -6.58 -13.23 -2.91
CA ALA A 4 -5.88 -13.59 -1.68
C ALA A 4 -4.58 -12.80 -1.48
N MET A 5 -3.84 -12.54 -2.56
CA MET A 5 -2.62 -11.73 -2.52
C MET A 5 -2.90 -10.26 -2.23
N PHE A 6 -3.97 -9.70 -2.79
CA PHE A 6 -4.35 -8.31 -2.52
C PHE A 6 -4.83 -8.10 -1.08
N GLU A 7 -5.68 -9.00 -0.57
CA GLU A 7 -6.15 -8.94 0.82
C GLU A 7 -5.00 -9.16 1.83
N TYR A 8 -4.08 -10.07 1.53
CA TYR A 8 -2.84 -10.22 2.30
C TYR A 8 -2.05 -8.92 2.33
N THR A 9 -1.87 -8.28 1.16
CA THR A 9 -1.16 -7.00 1.05
C THR A 9 -1.81 -5.90 1.89
N LYS A 10 -3.14 -5.74 1.82
CA LYS A 10 -3.87 -4.78 2.67
C LYS A 10 -3.64 -5.04 4.15
N THR A 11 -3.66 -6.31 4.56
CA THR A 11 -3.45 -6.69 5.95
C THR A 11 -2.05 -6.35 6.42
N VAL A 12 -1.03 -6.62 5.61
CA VAL A 12 0.36 -6.25 5.89
C VAL A 12 0.49 -4.73 6.00
N LEU A 13 -0.03 -3.97 5.03
CA LEU A 13 0.03 -2.51 5.02
C LEU A 13 -0.67 -1.88 6.22
N LYS A 14 -1.83 -2.40 6.65
CA LYS A 14 -2.47 -1.96 7.90
C LYS A 14 -1.57 -2.22 9.10
N LYS A 15 -0.98 -3.40 9.20
CA LYS A 15 -0.11 -3.77 10.32
C LYS A 15 1.14 -2.91 10.40
N VAL A 16 1.73 -2.50 9.27
CA VAL A 16 2.94 -1.66 9.25
C VAL A 16 2.66 -0.17 9.18
N SER A 17 1.39 0.25 9.17
CA SER A 17 0.97 1.67 9.04
C SER A 17 1.38 2.57 10.21
N PHE A 18 1.96 2.00 11.28
CA PHE A 18 2.53 2.76 12.40
C PHE A 18 3.93 3.31 12.10
N ASP A 19 4.66 2.72 11.15
CA ASP A 19 6.02 3.13 10.76
C ASP A 19 6.05 3.43 9.27
N ALA A 20 6.28 4.70 8.94
CA ALA A 20 6.26 5.14 7.55
C ALA A 20 7.42 4.59 6.72
N ALA A 21 8.61 4.37 7.30
CA ALA A 21 9.74 3.80 6.58
C ALA A 21 9.50 2.32 6.25
N LEU A 22 8.92 1.56 7.18
CA LEU A 22 8.53 0.17 6.94
C LEU A 22 7.36 0.09 5.95
N PHE A 23 6.37 0.96 6.09
CA PHE A 23 5.23 1.03 5.18
C PHE A 23 5.66 1.28 3.73
N CYS A 24 6.56 2.24 3.49
CA CYS A 24 7.11 2.51 2.16
C CYS A 24 7.75 1.26 1.52
N LYS A 25 8.53 0.49 2.30
CA LYS A 25 9.17 -0.74 1.81
C LYS A 25 8.14 -1.80 1.43
N GLU A 26 7.09 -1.97 2.23
CA GLU A 26 6.03 -2.93 1.93
C GLU A 26 5.16 -2.49 0.74
N VAL A 27 4.91 -1.17 0.57
CA VAL A 27 4.24 -0.62 -0.62
C VAL A 27 5.04 -0.93 -1.89
N GLN A 28 6.37 -0.73 -1.87
CA GLN A 28 7.21 -1.08 -3.03
C GLN A 28 7.15 -2.58 -3.37
N LYS A 29 7.20 -3.46 -2.36
CA LYS A 29 7.05 -4.90 -2.55
C LYS A 29 5.68 -5.27 -3.11
N ALA A 30 4.63 -4.60 -2.65
CA ALA A 30 3.27 -4.81 -3.13
C ALA A 30 3.14 -4.46 -4.62
N ILE A 31 3.65 -3.30 -5.04
CA ILE A 31 3.63 -2.85 -6.44
C ILE A 31 4.34 -3.86 -7.36
N GLN A 32 5.44 -4.47 -6.90
CA GLN A 32 6.16 -5.48 -7.68
C GLN A 32 5.46 -6.84 -7.77
N ARG A 33 4.54 -7.15 -6.85
CA ARG A 33 3.86 -8.45 -6.75
C ARG A 33 2.44 -8.45 -7.31
N LEU A 34 1.77 -7.31 -7.25
CA LEU A 34 0.37 -7.15 -7.63
C LEU A 34 0.22 -6.91 -9.13
N LEU A 35 -0.96 -7.26 -9.65
CA LEU A 35 -1.33 -6.96 -11.04
C LEU A 35 -1.66 -5.46 -11.20
N PRO A 36 -1.55 -4.89 -12.42
CA PRO A 36 -1.77 -3.45 -12.63
C PRO A 36 -3.10 -2.91 -12.08
N HIS A 37 -4.20 -3.66 -12.25
CA HIS A 37 -5.51 -3.28 -11.72
C HIS A 37 -5.57 -3.33 -10.18
N GLU A 38 -4.85 -4.26 -9.54
CA GLU A 38 -4.76 -4.32 -8.08
C GLU A 38 -3.92 -3.17 -7.52
N ILE A 39 -2.95 -2.66 -8.28
CA ILE A 39 -2.16 -1.48 -7.90
C ILE A 39 -3.03 -0.22 -7.91
N GLU A 40 -3.96 -0.09 -8.86
CA GLU A 40 -4.94 1.01 -8.85
C GLU A 40 -5.83 0.96 -7.60
N GLU A 41 -6.36 -0.23 -7.25
CA GLU A 41 -7.11 -0.42 -6.01
C GLU A 41 -6.24 -0.15 -4.76
N LEU A 42 -4.97 -0.55 -4.80
CA LEU A 42 -4.00 -0.32 -3.72
C LEU A 42 -3.80 1.19 -3.49
N LYS A 43 -3.73 1.98 -4.54
CA LYS A 43 -3.53 3.43 -4.46
C LYS A 43 -4.66 4.09 -3.68
N VAL A 44 -5.91 3.77 -4.00
CA VAL A 44 -7.09 4.26 -3.27
C VAL A 44 -7.03 3.85 -1.80
N PHE A 45 -6.61 2.60 -1.54
CA PHE A 45 -6.45 2.10 -0.18
C PHE A 45 -5.37 2.85 0.61
N VAL A 46 -4.20 3.07 0.02
CA VAL A 46 -3.10 3.81 0.66
C VAL A 46 -3.48 5.27 0.89
N GLU A 47 -4.14 5.93 -0.06
CA GLU A 47 -4.67 7.28 0.13
C GLU A 47 -5.63 7.37 1.33
N SER A 48 -6.47 6.36 1.53
CA SER A 48 -7.35 6.29 2.71
C SER A 48 -6.58 6.17 4.03
N LEU A 49 -5.46 5.45 4.03
CA LEU A 49 -4.57 5.33 5.20
C LEU A 49 -3.78 6.62 5.45
N VAL A 50 -3.32 7.30 4.39
CA VAL A 50 -2.62 8.59 4.50
C VAL A 50 -3.53 9.66 5.06
N LYS A 51 -4.83 9.65 4.72
CA LYS A 51 -5.82 10.55 5.34
C LYS A 51 -5.95 10.36 6.85
N GLN A 52 -5.74 9.14 7.35
CA GLN A 52 -5.74 8.85 8.78
C GLN A 52 -4.39 9.15 9.42
N ASN A 53 -3.29 8.82 8.72
CA ASN A 53 -1.91 8.96 9.16
C ASN A 53 -1.09 9.76 8.13
N PRO A 54 -1.01 11.10 8.24
CA PRO A 54 -0.32 11.94 7.25
C PRO A 54 1.18 11.65 7.13
N ASN A 55 1.80 10.99 8.12
CA ASN A 55 3.19 10.54 8.06
C ASN A 55 3.46 9.54 6.92
N LEU A 56 2.43 8.84 6.43
CA LEU A 56 2.54 7.88 5.32
C LEU A 56 2.60 8.56 3.94
N ASN A 57 2.35 9.88 3.87
CA ASN A 57 2.32 10.63 2.61
C ASN A 57 3.63 10.49 1.80
N GLN A 58 4.77 10.35 2.49
CA GLN A 58 6.07 10.11 1.85
C GLN A 58 6.11 8.84 0.99
N CYS A 59 5.24 7.86 1.25
CA CYS A 59 5.19 6.61 0.49
C CYS A 59 4.35 6.72 -0.79
N LEU A 60 3.54 7.79 -0.94
CA LEU A 60 2.77 8.02 -2.17
C LEU A 60 3.66 8.30 -3.39
N ILE A 61 4.93 8.68 -3.18
CA ILE A 61 5.90 8.87 -4.27
C ILE A 61 6.06 7.60 -5.11
N TYR A 62 5.91 6.42 -4.49
CA TYR A 62 6.05 5.13 -5.17
C TYR A 62 4.80 4.74 -5.99
N LEU A 63 3.65 5.35 -5.73
CA LEU A 63 2.36 5.11 -6.40
C LEU A 63 2.03 6.16 -7.47
N LYS A 64 2.97 7.07 -7.74
CA LYS A 64 2.83 8.20 -8.67
C LYS A 64 3.36 7.91 -10.08
N THR A 65 3.52 6.64 -10.44
CA THR A 65 3.95 6.20 -11.76
C THR A 65 2.77 6.12 -12.72
#